data_AF-A0A7G2CNS4-F1
#
_entry.id   AF-A0A7G2CNS4-F1
#
_cell.length_a   1.000
_cell.length_b   1.000
_cell.length_c   1.000
_cell.angle_alpha   90.00
_cell.angle_beta   90.00
_cell.angle_gamma   90.00
#
_symmetry.space_group_name_H-M   'P 1'
#
loop_
_entity.id
_entity.type
_entity.pdbx_description
1 polymer ?
#
loop_
_entity_poly.entity_id
_entity_poly.type
_entity_poly.pdbx_seq_one_letter_code
_entity_poly.pdbx_strand_id
1 'polypeptide(L)'
;MTFPLQAGVQEAPLPAHGGRMTQLCISFDENTLYTSGADGTIIMWDIVSDDAGNQSADPIRSSDEVLVTQNELDDKQLELEVLQQQIDRLKNEIDGDEKRKSHEQRGRIREKEAEFQNDAAVRNEQYASLWNAKSAQERSFVAMKLEKEAEANQEVEMMEREYQAEVEELDGECRQMQETLDREVNEHAQKLESLRQQKKKELEEEEARFQDVLTQRNETLAKLKRQVERSAQTNKETLHQLELDTDAESQEVAGTHQAELNALRERYLHMKGEGAIMRKNTTRMEKEIEIRTNEIQFLDKAKSALSAQLVELGQRMTQLHQDIDERDGVIGEREKEIYNLKKQNQELEKHKFVLDHRIRQLKAQMEPKQREIAAQNQKINKKKRSWKNSTTIIKFCGRILTNCRKTLANSSTPPNNCRVR
;
A
#
# COMPACT_ATOMS: atom_id res chain seq x y z
N MET A 1 -130.49 60.16 -32.14
CA MET A 1 -129.79 60.93 -31.09
C MET A 1 -129.50 60.00 -29.92
N THR A 2 -128.45 60.27 -29.14
CA THR A 2 -128.47 59.95 -27.71
C THR A 2 -129.01 61.17 -26.97
N PHE A 3 -130.08 60.95 -26.19
CA PHE A 3 -130.70 61.90 -25.24
C PHE A 3 -129.73 62.23 -24.09
N PRO A 4 -129.87 63.37 -23.35
CA PRO A 4 -130.96 63.53 -22.37
C PRO A 4 -131.57 64.95 -22.16
N LEU A 5 -132.91 64.97 -22.15
CA LEU A 5 -133.86 66.01 -21.68
C LEU A 5 -135.26 65.34 -21.83
N GLN A 6 -135.63 64.28 -21.11
CA GLN A 6 -135.64 64.01 -19.66
C GLN A 6 -136.92 64.47 -18.91
N ALA A 7 -138.09 64.26 -19.51
CA ALA A 7 -139.26 63.64 -18.87
C ALA A 7 -140.35 63.28 -19.91
N GLY A 8 -140.43 62.02 -20.34
CA GLY A 8 -141.58 61.46 -21.09
C GLY A 8 -141.90 62.09 -22.46
N VAL A 9 -141.26 61.61 -23.53
CA VAL A 9 -141.65 61.90 -24.92
C VAL A 9 -141.96 60.58 -25.64
N GLN A 10 -143.22 60.40 -26.06
CA GLN A 10 -143.71 59.21 -26.75
C GLN A 10 -144.15 59.57 -28.18
N GLU A 11 -143.20 59.81 -29.09
CA GLU A 11 -143.41 59.70 -30.55
C GLU A 11 -142.07 59.87 -31.30
N ALA A 12 -142.00 59.41 -32.55
CA ALA A 12 -140.75 59.37 -33.32
C ALA A 12 -140.51 60.66 -34.13
N PRO A 13 -139.28 61.21 -34.16
CA PRO A 13 -139.00 62.46 -34.87
C PRO A 13 -139.02 62.30 -36.40
N LEU A 14 -139.82 63.12 -37.09
CA LEU A 14 -139.88 63.16 -38.54
C LEU A 14 -138.63 63.82 -39.16
N PRO A 15 -137.92 63.15 -40.10
CA PRO A 15 -136.78 63.75 -40.81
C PRO A 15 -137.25 64.66 -41.94
N ALA A 16 -137.11 65.97 -41.75
CA ALA A 16 -137.57 67.02 -42.67
C ALA A 16 -136.42 67.66 -43.49
N HIS A 17 -135.51 68.34 -42.78
CA HIS A 17 -134.38 69.04 -43.37
C HIS A 17 -133.09 68.20 -43.24
N GLY A 18 -132.22 68.28 -44.25
CA GLY A 18 -130.89 67.66 -44.24
C GLY A 18 -129.84 68.49 -43.49
N GLY A 19 -130.13 69.77 -43.22
CA GLY A 19 -129.30 70.67 -42.41
C GLY A 19 -129.96 71.07 -41.08
N ARG A 20 -129.21 71.78 -40.23
CA ARG A 20 -129.79 72.43 -39.04
C ARG A 20 -130.90 73.40 -39.43
N MET A 21 -132.04 73.37 -38.74
CA MET A 21 -133.09 74.38 -38.92
C MET A 21 -132.56 75.75 -38.50
N THR A 22 -132.77 76.75 -39.33
CA THR A 22 -132.31 78.14 -39.13
C THR A 22 -133.43 79.05 -38.67
N GLN A 23 -134.66 78.77 -39.10
CA GLN A 23 -135.87 79.53 -38.78
C GLN A 23 -137.10 78.60 -38.83
N LEU A 24 -138.11 78.94 -38.04
CA LEU A 24 -139.36 78.21 -37.88
C LEU A 24 -140.47 79.24 -37.59
N CYS A 25 -141.57 79.20 -38.34
CA CYS A 25 -142.65 80.18 -38.28
C CYS A 25 -144.00 79.54 -38.61
N ILE A 26 -145.06 79.84 -37.86
CA ILE A 26 -146.42 79.33 -38.08
C ILE A 26 -147.24 80.40 -38.82
N SER A 27 -148.17 79.97 -39.68
CA SER A 27 -149.13 80.85 -40.36
C SER A 27 -150.10 81.53 -39.38
N PHE A 28 -150.70 82.66 -39.78
CA PHE A 28 -151.61 83.42 -38.91
C PHE A 28 -152.91 82.68 -38.56
N ASP A 29 -153.33 81.73 -39.40
CA ASP A 29 -154.46 80.84 -39.18
C ASP A 29 -154.09 79.55 -38.40
N GLU A 30 -152.85 79.45 -37.92
CA GLU A 30 -152.28 78.33 -37.14
C GLU A 30 -152.35 76.93 -37.80
N ASN A 31 -152.88 76.84 -39.02
CA ASN A 31 -153.12 75.59 -39.74
C ASN A 31 -151.91 75.12 -40.55
N THR A 32 -150.85 75.94 -40.67
CA THR A 32 -149.67 75.60 -41.49
C THR A 32 -148.35 76.07 -40.87
N LEU A 33 -147.39 75.15 -40.71
CA LEU A 33 -146.04 75.44 -40.23
C LEU A 33 -145.04 75.57 -41.39
N TYR A 34 -144.20 76.60 -41.35
CA TYR A 34 -143.05 76.79 -42.25
C TYR A 34 -141.74 76.54 -41.50
N THR A 35 -140.92 75.64 -42.04
CA THR A 35 -139.56 75.37 -41.55
C THR A 35 -138.53 75.68 -42.64
N SER A 36 -137.43 76.34 -42.27
CA SER A 36 -136.30 76.58 -43.18
C SER A 36 -135.00 75.99 -42.65
N GLY A 37 -134.29 75.26 -43.51
CA GLY A 37 -133.02 74.61 -43.20
C GLY A 37 -131.79 75.38 -43.68
N ALA A 38 -130.65 75.13 -43.05
CA ALA A 38 -129.32 75.53 -43.55
C ALA A 38 -128.92 74.82 -44.86
N ASP A 39 -129.73 73.86 -45.32
CA ASP A 39 -129.67 73.23 -46.64
C ASP A 39 -130.31 74.07 -47.75
N GLY A 40 -130.90 75.23 -47.42
CA GLY A 40 -131.53 76.13 -48.38
C GLY A 40 -132.97 75.74 -48.76
N THR A 41 -133.55 74.73 -48.10
CA THR A 41 -134.94 74.31 -48.34
C THR A 41 -135.91 74.99 -47.38
N ILE A 42 -137.12 75.27 -47.86
CA ILE A 42 -138.27 75.67 -47.05
C ILE A 42 -139.34 74.60 -47.25
N ILE A 43 -139.85 74.03 -46.15
CA ILE A 43 -140.89 73.00 -46.16
C ILE A 43 -142.12 73.54 -45.44
N MET A 44 -143.29 73.23 -46.00
CA MET A 44 -144.62 73.60 -45.51
C MET A 44 -145.30 72.34 -44.95
N TRP A 45 -145.87 72.44 -43.75
CA TRP A 45 -146.54 71.35 -43.04
C TRP A 45 -147.97 71.74 -42.72
N ASP A 46 -148.95 70.91 -43.11
CA ASP A 46 -150.32 71.05 -42.63
C ASP A 46 -150.39 70.63 -41.15
N ILE A 47 -150.90 71.51 -40.29
CA ILE A 47 -151.13 71.22 -38.88
C ILE A 47 -152.58 70.72 -38.75
N VAL A 48 -152.74 69.43 -38.52
CA VAL A 48 -154.04 68.83 -38.20
C VAL A 48 -154.18 68.76 -36.68
N SER A 49 -155.08 69.57 -36.11
CA SER A 49 -155.47 69.46 -34.70
C SER A 49 -156.46 68.31 -34.53
N ASP A 50 -156.26 67.46 -33.53
CA ASP A 50 -157.04 66.24 -33.29
C ASP A 50 -158.39 66.51 -32.60
N ASP A 51 -159.19 67.43 -33.14
CA ASP A 51 -160.56 67.69 -32.66
C ASP A 51 -161.46 68.39 -33.71
N ALA A 52 -161.83 67.68 -34.80
CA ALA A 52 -163.16 67.77 -35.46
C ALA A 52 -163.30 66.99 -36.80
N GLY A 53 -164.36 66.16 -36.92
CA GLY A 53 -165.38 66.45 -37.96
C GLY A 53 -165.38 65.75 -39.34
N ASN A 54 -164.59 64.71 -39.56
CA ASN A 54 -164.73 63.63 -40.57
C ASN A 54 -166.00 63.56 -41.47
N GLN A 55 -165.88 63.45 -42.82
CA GLN A 55 -166.60 62.42 -43.62
C GLN A 55 -166.34 62.32 -45.14
N SER A 56 -166.63 61.11 -45.65
CA SER A 56 -166.70 60.60 -47.04
C SER A 56 -168.02 60.90 -47.78
N ALA A 57 -168.01 60.88 -49.12
CA ALA A 57 -169.21 60.85 -49.97
C ALA A 57 -169.01 60.10 -51.31
N ASP A 58 -170.12 59.60 -51.89
CA ASP A 58 -170.22 58.73 -53.08
C ASP A 58 -170.03 59.42 -54.45
N PRO A 59 -170.16 58.65 -55.56
CA PRO A 59 -170.96 59.12 -56.69
C PRO A 59 -172.11 58.16 -57.09
N ILE A 60 -173.32 58.59 -56.75
CA ILE A 60 -174.61 58.54 -57.48
C ILE A 60 -174.70 57.71 -58.78
N ARG A 61 -175.76 56.89 -58.88
CA ARG A 61 -176.39 56.43 -60.14
C ARG A 61 -177.52 57.39 -60.56
N SER A 62 -177.77 57.52 -61.86
CA SER A 62 -179.08 57.95 -62.37
C SER A 62 -179.56 56.97 -63.44
N SER A 63 -180.82 56.58 -63.33
CA SER A 63 -181.58 55.80 -64.30
C SER A 63 -182.76 56.63 -64.73
N ASP A 64 -182.96 56.82 -66.03
CA ASP A 64 -184.21 57.36 -66.55
C ASP A 64 -184.74 56.44 -67.66
N GLU A 65 -185.96 55.96 -67.44
CA GLU A 65 -186.75 55.23 -68.42
C GLU A 65 -187.20 56.22 -69.50
N VAL A 66 -186.67 56.09 -70.72
CA VAL A 66 -187.15 56.85 -71.86
C VAL A 66 -188.18 56.01 -72.60
N LEU A 67 -189.37 56.57 -72.83
CA LEU A 67 -190.42 56.00 -73.68
C LEU A 67 -190.02 56.09 -75.15
N VAL A 68 -189.08 55.24 -75.52
CA VAL A 68 -188.51 55.10 -76.86
C VAL A 68 -189.46 54.22 -77.69
N THR A 69 -189.76 54.63 -78.93
CA THR A 69 -190.59 53.81 -79.81
C THR A 69 -189.85 52.52 -80.18
N GLN A 70 -190.57 51.43 -80.43
CA GLN A 70 -189.96 50.11 -80.59
C GLN A 70 -188.87 50.08 -81.69
N ASN A 71 -189.05 50.85 -82.75
CA ASN A 71 -188.06 51.07 -83.82
C ASN A 71 -186.77 51.75 -83.32
N GLU A 72 -186.86 52.78 -82.48
CA GLU A 72 -185.69 53.51 -81.96
C GLU A 72 -184.89 52.67 -80.94
N LEU A 73 -185.55 51.72 -80.26
CA LEU A 73 -184.87 50.73 -79.43
C LEU A 73 -184.11 49.72 -80.32
N ASP A 74 -184.75 49.22 -81.37
CA ASP A 74 -184.15 48.29 -82.32
C ASP A 74 -182.95 48.95 -83.05
N ASP A 75 -183.07 50.22 -83.48
CA ASP A 75 -181.98 50.99 -84.07
C ASP A 75 -180.78 51.15 -83.12
N LYS A 76 -181.03 51.39 -81.82
CA LYS A 76 -179.97 51.51 -80.80
C LYS A 76 -179.38 50.17 -80.40
N GLN A 77 -180.15 49.08 -80.43
CA GLN A 77 -179.62 47.73 -80.28
C GLN A 77 -178.71 47.36 -81.45
N LEU A 78 -179.09 47.72 -82.68
CA LEU A 78 -178.29 47.48 -83.88
C LEU A 78 -177.00 48.34 -83.90
N GLU A 79 -177.07 49.60 -83.45
CA GLU A 79 -175.88 50.45 -83.25
C GLU A 79 -174.94 49.87 -82.17
N LEU A 80 -175.49 49.33 -81.07
CA LEU A 80 -174.71 48.62 -80.04
C LEU A 80 -174.07 47.33 -80.56
N GLU A 81 -174.77 46.52 -81.36
CA GLU A 81 -174.17 45.33 -81.98
C GLU A 81 -173.04 45.69 -82.94
N VAL A 82 -173.19 46.75 -83.74
CA VAL A 82 -172.13 47.25 -84.64
C VAL A 82 -170.91 47.74 -83.85
N LEU A 83 -171.12 48.52 -82.78
CA LEU A 83 -170.04 48.99 -81.91
C LEU A 83 -169.37 47.84 -81.15
N GLN A 84 -170.15 46.85 -80.68
CA GLN A 84 -169.62 45.66 -80.01
C GLN A 84 -168.76 44.83 -80.96
N GLN A 85 -169.22 44.60 -82.21
CA GLN A 85 -168.40 43.99 -83.25
C GLN A 85 -167.13 44.79 -83.56
N GLN A 86 -167.19 46.12 -83.53
CA GLN A 86 -166.02 46.97 -83.79
C GLN A 86 -165.02 46.94 -82.61
N ILE A 87 -165.50 46.92 -81.38
CA ILE A 87 -164.68 46.70 -80.17
C ILE A 87 -164.01 45.33 -80.23
N ASP A 88 -164.74 44.27 -80.58
CA ASP A 88 -164.18 42.92 -80.63
C ASP A 88 -163.23 42.72 -81.83
N ARG A 89 -163.43 43.44 -82.96
CA ARG A 89 -162.40 43.55 -84.01
C ARG A 89 -161.12 44.22 -83.49
N LEU A 90 -161.23 45.39 -82.86
CA LEU A 90 -160.07 46.13 -82.33
C LEU A 90 -159.33 45.36 -81.23
N LYS A 91 -160.04 44.64 -80.34
CA LYS A 91 -159.43 43.72 -79.37
C LYS A 91 -158.64 42.63 -80.08
N ASN A 92 -159.23 41.95 -81.06
CA ASN A 92 -158.54 40.90 -81.80
C ASN A 92 -157.32 41.41 -82.59
N GLU A 93 -157.38 42.64 -83.11
CA GLU A 93 -156.24 43.32 -83.75
C GLU A 93 -155.13 43.62 -82.72
N ILE A 94 -155.45 44.20 -81.56
CA ILE A 94 -154.49 44.49 -80.48
C ILE A 94 -153.87 43.19 -79.96
N ASP A 95 -154.67 42.18 -79.63
CA ASP A 95 -154.22 40.85 -79.19
C ASP A 95 -153.28 40.20 -80.22
N GLY A 96 -153.60 40.34 -81.51
CA GLY A 96 -152.78 39.84 -82.61
C GLY A 96 -151.44 40.57 -82.68
N ASP A 97 -151.45 41.89 -82.55
CA ASP A 97 -150.26 42.73 -82.66
C ASP A 97 -149.35 42.63 -81.43
N GLU A 98 -149.91 42.44 -80.23
CA GLU A 98 -149.18 42.10 -79.00
C GLU A 98 -148.54 40.71 -79.10
N LYS A 99 -149.28 39.69 -79.56
CA LYS A 99 -148.73 38.34 -79.81
C LYS A 99 -147.60 38.39 -80.84
N ARG A 100 -147.73 39.20 -81.89
CA ARG A 100 -146.68 39.41 -82.91
C ARG A 100 -145.44 40.09 -82.31
N LYS A 101 -145.58 41.23 -81.61
CA LYS A 101 -144.47 41.94 -80.96
C LYS A 101 -143.79 41.06 -79.90
N SER A 102 -144.56 40.32 -79.12
CA SER A 102 -144.07 39.38 -78.11
C SER A 102 -143.34 38.17 -78.73
N HIS A 103 -143.77 37.70 -79.90
CA HIS A 103 -143.05 36.66 -80.67
C HIS A 103 -141.77 37.22 -81.29
N GLU A 104 -141.78 38.46 -81.80
CA GLU A 104 -140.59 39.12 -82.35
C GLU A 104 -139.53 39.36 -81.26
N GLN A 105 -139.93 39.90 -80.10
CA GLN A 105 -139.06 40.09 -78.94
C GLN A 105 -138.51 38.75 -78.42
N ARG A 106 -139.34 37.71 -78.30
CA ARG A 106 -138.86 36.35 -77.97
C ARG A 106 -137.92 35.77 -79.04
N GLY A 107 -138.09 36.13 -80.31
CA GLY A 107 -137.16 35.81 -81.38
C GLY A 107 -135.79 36.46 -81.15
N ARG A 108 -135.76 37.78 -80.95
CA ARG A 108 -134.52 38.54 -80.68
C ARG A 108 -133.81 38.09 -79.40
N ILE A 109 -134.57 37.75 -78.35
CA ILE A 109 -134.01 37.20 -77.10
C ILE A 109 -133.34 35.86 -77.37
N ARG A 110 -134.01 34.91 -78.05
CA ARG A 110 -133.43 33.61 -78.41
C ARG A 110 -132.20 33.72 -79.32
N GLU A 111 -132.20 34.66 -80.25
CA GLU A 111 -131.06 34.94 -81.12
C GLU A 111 -129.86 35.41 -80.28
N LYS A 112 -130.05 36.34 -79.34
CA LYS A 112 -129.00 36.78 -78.43
C LYS A 112 -128.56 35.71 -77.42
N GLU A 113 -129.48 34.89 -76.92
CA GLU A 113 -129.17 33.72 -76.10
C GLU A 113 -128.30 32.72 -76.88
N ALA A 114 -128.61 32.45 -78.15
CA ALA A 114 -127.83 31.58 -79.02
C ALA A 114 -126.44 32.17 -79.34
N GLU A 115 -126.34 33.47 -79.64
CA GLU A 115 -125.06 34.17 -79.79
C GLU A 115 -124.20 34.04 -78.51
N PHE A 116 -124.75 34.34 -77.34
CA PHE A 116 -124.00 34.24 -76.09
C PHE A 116 -123.60 32.79 -75.74
N GLN A 117 -124.44 31.80 -76.04
CA GLN A 117 -124.10 30.39 -75.88
C GLN A 117 -122.96 29.98 -76.83
N ASN A 118 -122.98 30.45 -78.08
CA ASN A 118 -121.91 30.21 -79.04
C ASN A 118 -120.60 30.88 -78.62
N ASP A 119 -120.63 32.15 -78.22
CA ASP A 119 -119.46 32.88 -77.72
C ASP A 119 -118.89 32.25 -76.44
N ALA A 120 -119.75 31.76 -75.55
CA ALA A 120 -119.33 31.02 -74.35
C ALA A 120 -118.69 29.66 -74.72
N ALA A 121 -119.25 28.94 -75.69
CA ALA A 121 -118.68 27.69 -76.19
C ALA A 121 -117.30 27.92 -76.83
N VAL A 122 -117.18 28.90 -77.74
CA VAL A 122 -115.92 29.26 -78.41
C VAL A 122 -114.87 29.72 -77.39
N ARG A 123 -115.22 30.55 -76.40
CA ARG A 123 -114.28 30.90 -75.33
C ARG A 123 -113.88 29.71 -74.48
N ASN A 124 -114.81 28.83 -74.11
CA ASN A 124 -114.49 27.63 -73.34
C ASN A 124 -113.56 26.69 -74.11
N GLU A 125 -113.73 26.53 -75.42
CA GLU A 125 -112.83 25.77 -76.28
C GLU A 125 -111.43 26.41 -76.37
N GLN A 126 -111.36 27.74 -76.53
CA GLN A 126 -110.09 28.49 -76.47
C GLN A 126 -109.37 28.33 -75.13
N TYR A 127 -110.10 28.44 -74.00
CA TYR A 127 -109.55 28.21 -72.67
C TYR A 127 -109.08 26.77 -72.47
N ALA A 128 -109.85 25.78 -72.93
CA ALA A 128 -109.46 24.37 -72.87
C ALA A 128 -108.20 24.09 -73.72
N SER A 129 -108.10 24.67 -74.91
CA SER A 129 -106.91 24.59 -75.77
C SER A 129 -105.68 25.21 -75.11
N LEU A 130 -105.79 26.43 -74.59
CA LEU A 130 -104.69 27.10 -73.87
C LEU A 130 -104.29 26.37 -72.58
N TRP A 131 -105.26 25.82 -71.84
CA TRP A 131 -105.00 25.03 -70.64
C TRP A 131 -104.28 23.73 -70.97
N ASN A 132 -104.72 23.00 -72.00
CA ASN A 132 -104.04 21.80 -72.49
C ASN A 132 -102.62 22.10 -72.98
N ALA A 133 -102.41 23.21 -73.70
CA ALA A 133 -101.09 23.64 -74.15
C ALA A 133 -100.16 23.97 -72.96
N LYS A 134 -100.65 24.74 -71.98
CA LYS A 134 -99.93 25.04 -70.73
C LYS A 134 -99.59 23.76 -69.96
N SER A 135 -100.54 22.86 -69.77
CA SER A 135 -100.32 21.59 -69.06
C SER A 135 -99.37 20.65 -69.80
N ALA A 136 -99.38 20.65 -71.14
CA ALA A 136 -98.41 19.90 -71.94
C ALA A 136 -97.00 20.48 -71.81
N GLN A 137 -96.87 21.82 -71.81
CA GLN A 137 -95.60 22.52 -71.62
C GLN A 137 -95.04 22.35 -70.19
N GLU A 138 -95.89 22.39 -69.17
CA GLU A 138 -95.50 22.10 -67.78
C GLU A 138 -94.99 20.66 -67.64
N ARG A 139 -95.67 19.69 -68.27
CA ARG A 139 -95.22 18.29 -68.29
C ARG A 139 -93.90 18.12 -69.01
N SER A 140 -93.66 18.78 -70.15
CA SER A 140 -92.38 18.67 -70.87
C SER A 140 -91.23 19.34 -70.12
N PHE A 141 -91.46 20.48 -69.46
CA PHE A 141 -90.45 21.09 -68.58
C PHE A 141 -90.13 20.22 -67.37
N VAL A 142 -91.13 19.61 -66.72
CA VAL A 142 -90.91 18.68 -65.59
C VAL A 142 -90.16 17.43 -66.05
N ALA A 143 -90.49 16.89 -67.22
CA ALA A 143 -89.77 15.74 -67.80
C ALA A 143 -88.31 16.08 -68.11
N MET A 144 -88.04 17.19 -68.80
CA MET A 144 -86.68 17.65 -69.10
C MET A 144 -85.88 17.95 -67.84
N LYS A 145 -86.52 18.52 -66.81
CA LYS A 145 -85.88 18.76 -65.51
C LYS A 145 -85.48 17.45 -64.84
N LEU A 146 -86.40 16.47 -64.76
CA LEU A 146 -86.13 15.14 -64.19
C LEU A 146 -85.05 14.39 -64.95
N GLU A 147 -85.02 14.49 -66.28
CA GLU A 147 -83.98 13.92 -67.14
C GLU A 147 -82.60 14.54 -66.82
N LYS A 148 -82.52 15.88 -66.71
CA LYS A 148 -81.26 16.57 -66.36
C LYS A 148 -80.82 16.35 -64.91
N GLU A 149 -81.75 16.21 -63.96
CA GLU A 149 -81.44 15.80 -62.59
C GLU A 149 -80.95 14.34 -62.55
N ALA A 150 -81.48 13.44 -63.38
CA ALA A 150 -81.03 12.06 -63.48
C ALA A 150 -79.63 11.94 -64.13
N GLU A 151 -79.35 12.69 -65.20
CA GLU A 151 -78.01 12.79 -65.81
C GLU A 151 -76.99 13.30 -64.78
N ALA A 152 -77.26 14.42 -64.11
CA ALA A 152 -76.35 14.99 -63.12
C ALA A 152 -76.11 14.05 -61.93
N ASN A 153 -77.14 13.33 -61.46
CA ASN A 153 -76.96 12.31 -60.43
C ASN A 153 -76.11 11.13 -60.90
N GLN A 154 -76.24 10.70 -62.16
CA GLN A 154 -75.38 9.65 -62.73
C GLN A 154 -73.91 10.09 -62.84
N GLU A 155 -73.66 11.35 -63.24
CA GLU A 155 -72.31 11.93 -63.26
C GLU A 155 -71.71 11.97 -61.86
N VAL A 156 -72.46 12.41 -60.85
CA VAL A 156 -72.01 12.41 -59.44
C VAL A 156 -71.77 10.98 -58.93
N GLU A 157 -72.68 10.03 -59.18
CA GLU A 157 -72.48 8.62 -58.79
C GLU A 157 -71.24 7.99 -59.44
N MET A 158 -70.91 8.36 -60.69
CA MET A 158 -69.69 7.87 -61.34
C MET A 158 -68.43 8.46 -60.69
N MET A 159 -68.39 9.78 -60.48
CA MET A 159 -67.27 10.44 -59.81
C MET A 159 -67.08 9.94 -58.37
N GLU A 160 -68.17 9.71 -57.63
CA GLU A 160 -68.11 9.14 -56.27
C GLU A 160 -67.50 7.74 -56.28
N ARG A 161 -67.85 6.88 -57.26
CA ARG A 161 -67.27 5.54 -57.41
C ARG A 161 -65.79 5.59 -57.80
N GLU A 162 -65.40 6.51 -58.69
CA GLU A 162 -64.00 6.69 -59.08
C GLU A 162 -63.14 7.13 -57.89
N TYR A 163 -63.58 8.15 -57.13
CA TYR A 163 -62.85 8.58 -55.93
C TYR A 163 -62.88 7.55 -54.79
N GLN A 164 -63.97 6.78 -54.64
CA GLN A 164 -64.00 5.67 -53.68
C GLN A 164 -62.99 4.59 -54.04
N ALA A 165 -62.85 4.25 -55.32
CA ALA A 165 -61.85 3.28 -55.78
C ALA A 165 -60.40 3.79 -55.56
N GLU A 166 -60.12 5.06 -55.85
CA GLU A 166 -58.81 5.69 -55.59
C GLU A 166 -58.48 5.70 -54.09
N VAL A 167 -59.46 6.01 -53.24
CA VAL A 167 -59.31 5.94 -51.77
C VAL A 167 -59.04 4.51 -51.32
N GLU A 168 -59.76 3.50 -51.83
CA GLU A 168 -59.55 2.09 -51.48
C GLU A 168 -58.17 1.57 -51.93
N GLU A 169 -57.66 2.02 -53.08
CA GLU A 169 -56.31 1.70 -53.57
C GLU A 169 -55.23 2.29 -52.65
N LEU A 170 -55.32 3.59 -52.34
CA LEU A 170 -54.40 4.28 -51.42
C LEU A 170 -54.43 3.68 -50.01
N ASP A 171 -55.62 3.32 -49.50
CA ASP A 171 -55.77 2.60 -48.23
C ASP A 171 -55.08 1.23 -48.28
N GLY A 172 -55.14 0.55 -49.43
CA GLY A 172 -54.43 -0.71 -49.69
C GLY A 172 -52.92 -0.54 -49.65
N GLU A 173 -52.36 0.47 -50.32
CA GLU A 173 -50.94 0.81 -50.29
C GLU A 173 -50.47 1.18 -48.88
N CYS A 174 -51.23 2.02 -48.17
CA CYS A 174 -50.92 2.42 -46.80
C CYS A 174 -50.89 1.22 -45.85
N ARG A 175 -51.84 0.27 -45.96
CA ARG A 175 -51.84 -0.97 -45.17
C ARG A 175 -50.63 -1.84 -45.50
N GLN A 176 -50.27 -2.01 -46.77
CA GLN A 176 -49.07 -2.78 -47.16
C GLN A 176 -47.77 -2.14 -46.65
N MET A 177 -47.64 -0.82 -46.72
CA MET A 177 -46.49 -0.10 -46.13
C MET A 177 -46.46 -0.24 -44.60
N GLN A 178 -47.61 -0.19 -43.93
CA GLN A 178 -47.70 -0.40 -42.49
C GLN A 178 -47.30 -1.83 -42.09
N GLU A 179 -47.80 -2.85 -42.77
CA GLU A 179 -47.46 -4.27 -42.53
C GLU A 179 -45.98 -4.57 -42.77
N THR A 180 -45.39 -3.99 -43.83
CA THR A 180 -43.96 -4.15 -44.12
C THR A 180 -43.08 -3.44 -43.09
N LEU A 181 -43.44 -2.23 -42.68
CA LEU A 181 -42.78 -1.51 -41.60
C LEU A 181 -42.86 -2.28 -40.27
N ASP A 182 -44.05 -2.74 -39.89
CA ASP A 182 -44.25 -3.49 -38.64
C ASP A 182 -43.49 -4.83 -38.65
N ARG A 183 -43.39 -5.50 -39.80
CA ARG A 183 -42.54 -6.70 -39.96
C ARG A 183 -41.07 -6.36 -39.75
N GLU A 184 -40.55 -5.32 -40.40
CA GLU A 184 -39.15 -4.92 -40.28
C GLU A 184 -38.80 -4.46 -38.86
N VAL A 185 -39.66 -3.66 -38.21
CA VAL A 185 -39.51 -3.26 -36.81
C VAL A 185 -39.45 -4.47 -35.88
N ASN A 186 -40.32 -5.46 -36.06
CA ASN A 186 -40.32 -6.68 -35.26
C ASN A 186 -39.07 -7.54 -35.51
N GLU A 187 -38.67 -7.73 -36.77
CA GLU A 187 -37.44 -8.45 -37.12
C GLU A 187 -36.19 -7.78 -36.52
N HIS A 188 -36.10 -6.45 -36.62
CA HIS A 188 -35.00 -5.69 -36.04
C HIS A 188 -35.01 -5.74 -34.51
N ALA A 189 -36.17 -5.64 -33.86
CA ALA A 189 -36.28 -5.79 -32.41
C ALA A 189 -35.80 -7.18 -31.94
N GLN A 190 -36.18 -8.26 -32.63
CA GLN A 190 -35.71 -9.62 -32.32
C GLN A 190 -34.20 -9.81 -32.55
N LYS A 191 -33.66 -9.27 -33.65
CA LYS A 191 -32.21 -9.28 -33.94
C LYS A 191 -31.42 -8.51 -32.86
N LEU A 192 -31.96 -7.39 -32.40
CA LEU A 192 -31.31 -6.53 -31.41
C LEU A 192 -31.38 -7.13 -29.99
N GLU A 193 -32.49 -7.79 -29.65
CA GLU A 193 -32.65 -8.50 -28.37
C GLU A 193 -31.81 -9.78 -28.30
N SER A 194 -31.77 -10.59 -29.36
CA SER A 194 -30.88 -11.76 -29.41
C SER A 194 -29.40 -11.36 -29.33
N LEU A 195 -28.99 -10.26 -29.99
CA LEU A 195 -27.63 -9.71 -29.87
C LEU A 195 -27.31 -9.22 -28.44
N ARG A 196 -28.25 -8.52 -27.77
CA ARG A 196 -28.11 -8.13 -26.36
C ARG A 196 -27.91 -9.34 -25.46
N GLN A 197 -28.70 -10.40 -25.65
CA GLN A 197 -28.60 -11.63 -24.85
C GLN A 197 -27.28 -12.37 -25.11
N GLN A 198 -26.79 -12.41 -26.35
CA GLN A 198 -25.46 -12.94 -26.67
C GLN A 198 -24.36 -12.13 -25.98
N LYS A 199 -24.36 -10.80 -26.11
CA LYS A 199 -23.36 -9.93 -25.48
C LYS A 199 -23.40 -9.98 -23.96
N LYS A 200 -24.59 -10.13 -23.36
CA LYS A 200 -24.73 -10.34 -21.91
C LYS A 200 -24.08 -11.66 -21.48
N LYS A 201 -24.32 -12.77 -22.20
CA LYS A 201 -23.68 -14.06 -21.92
C LYS A 201 -22.16 -14.02 -22.09
N GLU A 202 -21.67 -13.40 -23.17
CA GLU A 202 -20.22 -13.20 -23.38
C GLU A 202 -19.58 -12.42 -22.22
N LEU A 203 -20.24 -11.37 -21.72
CA LEU A 203 -19.79 -10.61 -20.55
C LEU A 203 -19.80 -11.48 -19.28
N GLU A 204 -20.89 -12.20 -19.00
CA GLU A 204 -21.01 -13.11 -17.85
C GLU A 204 -19.94 -14.22 -17.88
N GLU A 205 -19.62 -14.77 -19.06
CA GLU A 205 -18.56 -15.76 -19.25
C GLU A 205 -17.16 -15.18 -19.02
N GLU A 206 -16.85 -14.00 -19.57
CA GLU A 206 -15.55 -13.35 -19.37
C GLU A 206 -15.37 -12.84 -17.93
N GLU A 207 -16.44 -12.35 -17.28
CA GLU A 207 -16.43 -12.01 -15.85
C GLU A 207 -16.16 -13.26 -14.99
N ALA A 208 -16.79 -14.40 -15.28
CA ALA A 208 -16.54 -15.66 -14.58
C ALA A 208 -15.09 -16.14 -14.78
N ARG A 209 -14.58 -16.13 -16.02
CA ARG A 209 -13.18 -16.48 -16.33
C ARG A 209 -12.19 -15.57 -15.61
N PHE A 210 -12.47 -14.27 -15.55
CA PHE A 210 -11.62 -13.31 -14.84
C PHE A 210 -11.65 -13.53 -13.32
N GLN A 211 -12.82 -13.82 -12.74
CA GLN A 211 -12.95 -14.19 -11.33
C GLN A 211 -12.17 -15.48 -11.00
N ASP A 212 -12.24 -16.52 -11.84
CA ASP A 212 -11.47 -17.76 -11.67
C ASP A 212 -9.96 -17.52 -11.76
N VAL A 213 -9.50 -16.66 -12.68
CA VAL A 213 -8.08 -16.28 -12.73
C VAL A 213 -7.69 -15.51 -11.47
N LEU A 214 -8.53 -14.59 -10.97
CA LEU A 214 -8.26 -13.86 -9.73
C LEU A 214 -8.20 -14.78 -8.50
N THR A 215 -9.10 -15.75 -8.35
CA THR A 215 -9.07 -16.69 -7.23
C THR A 215 -7.81 -17.56 -7.26
N GLN A 216 -7.45 -18.12 -8.42
CA GLN A 216 -6.21 -18.89 -8.61
C GLN A 216 -4.95 -18.06 -8.32
N ARG A 217 -4.92 -16.77 -8.73
CA ARG A 217 -3.79 -15.86 -8.44
C ARG A 217 -3.72 -15.50 -6.96
N ASN A 218 -4.85 -15.27 -6.31
CA ASN A 218 -4.91 -15.01 -4.87
C ASN A 218 -4.48 -16.24 -4.05
N GLU A 219 -4.89 -17.45 -4.44
CA GLU A 219 -4.43 -18.69 -3.82
C GLU A 219 -2.92 -18.92 -3.97
N THR A 220 -2.38 -18.71 -5.17
CA THR A 220 -0.93 -18.88 -5.42
C THR A 220 -0.11 -17.85 -4.66
N LEU A 221 -0.57 -16.60 -4.58
CA LEU A 221 0.02 -15.57 -3.71
C LEU A 221 -0.05 -15.94 -2.23
N ALA A 222 -1.16 -16.50 -1.74
CA ALA A 222 -1.29 -16.96 -0.36
C ALA A 222 -0.35 -18.16 -0.05
N LYS A 223 -0.21 -19.10 -0.99
CA LYS A 223 0.74 -20.23 -0.90
C LYS A 223 2.19 -19.72 -0.85
N LEU A 224 2.55 -18.77 -1.71
CA LEU A 224 3.88 -18.14 -1.75
C LEU A 224 4.19 -17.35 -0.46
N LYS A 225 3.27 -16.52 0.04
CA LYS A 225 3.45 -15.79 1.31
C LYS A 225 3.73 -16.74 2.47
N ARG A 226 2.92 -17.80 2.63
CA ARG A 226 3.13 -18.85 3.64
C ARG A 226 4.43 -19.63 3.45
N GLN A 227 4.98 -19.71 2.23
CA GLN A 227 6.28 -20.34 1.98
C GLN A 227 7.42 -19.41 2.38
N VAL A 228 7.34 -18.13 2.01
CA VAL A 228 8.32 -17.10 2.40
C VAL A 228 8.37 -16.95 3.92
N GLU A 229 7.23 -16.81 4.60
CA GLU A 229 7.13 -16.74 6.06
C GLU A 229 7.78 -17.96 6.75
N ARG A 230 7.46 -19.18 6.29
CA ARG A 230 8.08 -20.41 6.82
C ARG A 230 9.60 -20.41 6.58
N SER A 231 10.07 -20.07 5.38
CA SER A 231 11.50 -20.02 5.08
C SER A 231 12.24 -18.94 5.90
N ALA A 232 11.61 -17.79 6.15
CA ALA A 232 12.19 -16.74 6.98
C ALA A 232 12.28 -17.18 8.45
N GLN A 233 11.27 -17.89 8.96
CA GLN A 233 11.29 -18.45 10.30
C GLN A 233 12.35 -19.56 10.44
N THR A 234 12.40 -20.53 9.52
CA THR A 234 13.44 -21.58 9.57
C THR A 234 14.84 -20.99 9.45
N ASN A 235 15.05 -20.01 8.57
CA ASN A 235 16.35 -19.36 8.41
C ASN A 235 16.77 -18.61 9.67
N LYS A 236 15.82 -17.98 10.38
CA LYS A 236 16.07 -17.30 11.66
C LYS A 236 16.44 -18.31 12.75
N GLU A 237 15.75 -19.44 12.82
CA GLU A 237 16.04 -20.52 13.77
C GLU A 237 17.42 -21.14 13.48
N THR A 238 17.77 -21.40 12.21
CA THR A 238 19.11 -21.92 11.84
C THR A 238 20.22 -20.90 12.08
N LEU A 239 19.98 -19.61 11.83
CA LEU A 239 20.96 -18.56 12.15
C LEU A 239 21.22 -18.49 13.65
N HIS A 240 20.18 -18.55 14.47
CA HIS A 240 20.33 -18.53 15.92
C HIS A 240 21.07 -19.77 16.46
N GLN A 241 20.84 -20.94 15.87
CA GLN A 241 21.61 -22.15 16.20
C GLN A 241 23.10 -21.99 15.82
N LEU A 242 23.39 -21.51 14.61
CA LEU A 242 24.76 -21.24 14.17
C LEU A 242 25.46 -20.19 15.05
N GLU A 243 24.77 -19.13 15.45
CA GLU A 243 25.28 -18.13 16.40
C GLU A 243 25.70 -18.80 17.72
N LEU A 244 24.81 -19.59 18.34
CA LEU A 244 25.10 -20.30 19.59
C LEU A 244 26.25 -21.31 19.45
N ASP A 245 26.30 -22.06 18.36
CA ASP A 245 27.37 -23.02 18.08
C ASP A 245 28.72 -22.29 17.91
N THR A 246 28.76 -21.19 17.14
CA THR A 246 29.99 -20.40 16.95
C THR A 246 30.45 -19.69 18.23
N ASP A 247 29.54 -19.25 19.10
CA ASP A 247 29.87 -18.71 20.42
C ASP A 247 30.45 -19.80 21.34
N ALA A 248 29.91 -21.02 21.29
CA ALA A 248 30.41 -22.16 22.05
C ALA A 248 31.82 -22.60 21.59
N GLU A 249 32.03 -22.76 20.27
CA GLU A 249 33.34 -23.04 19.68
C GLU A 249 34.36 -21.95 20.03
N SER A 250 33.97 -20.68 19.95
CA SER A 250 34.84 -19.55 20.30
C SER A 250 35.25 -19.56 21.77
N GLN A 251 34.33 -19.95 22.68
CA GLN A 251 34.61 -20.12 24.10
C GLN A 251 35.52 -21.33 24.38
N GLU A 252 35.35 -22.45 23.67
CA GLU A 252 36.22 -23.62 23.78
C GLU A 252 37.65 -23.31 23.29
N VAL A 253 37.79 -22.62 22.15
CA VAL A 253 39.09 -22.16 21.62
C VAL A 253 39.74 -21.14 22.58
N ALA A 254 38.97 -20.20 23.14
CA ALA A 254 39.50 -19.28 24.14
C ALA A 254 39.93 -19.99 25.42
N GLY A 255 39.16 -20.98 25.89
CA GLY A 255 39.45 -21.77 27.08
C GLY A 255 40.69 -22.65 26.93
N THR A 256 40.84 -23.34 25.78
CA THR A 256 42.02 -24.15 25.46
C THR A 256 43.28 -23.30 25.37
N HIS A 257 43.27 -22.20 24.62
CA HIS A 257 44.42 -21.29 24.55
C HIS A 257 44.76 -20.64 25.90
N GLN A 258 43.78 -20.31 26.73
CA GLN A 258 44.03 -19.80 28.08
C GLN A 258 44.67 -20.87 28.98
N ALA A 259 44.28 -22.14 28.85
CA ALA A 259 44.92 -23.25 29.54
C ALA A 259 46.36 -23.48 29.06
N GLU A 260 46.61 -23.44 27.74
CA GLU A 260 47.95 -23.52 27.15
C GLU A 260 48.86 -22.38 27.63
N LEU A 261 48.36 -21.14 27.64
CA LEU A 261 49.08 -19.97 28.16
C LEU A 261 49.43 -20.12 29.64
N ASN A 262 48.52 -20.65 30.46
CA ASN A 262 48.78 -20.90 31.87
C ASN A 262 49.81 -22.01 32.07
N ALA A 263 49.70 -23.13 31.35
CA ALA A 263 50.69 -24.21 31.38
C ALA A 263 52.09 -23.73 30.90
N LEU A 264 52.15 -22.84 29.91
CA LEU A 264 53.40 -22.23 29.45
C LEU A 264 53.99 -21.28 30.51
N ARG A 265 53.15 -20.48 31.18
CA ARG A 265 53.55 -19.61 32.30
C ARG A 265 54.10 -20.43 33.48
N GLU A 266 53.45 -21.52 33.85
CA GLU A 266 53.92 -22.44 34.90
C GLU A 266 55.26 -23.07 34.54
N ARG A 267 55.40 -23.61 33.31
CA ARG A 267 56.69 -24.13 32.81
C ARG A 267 57.77 -23.06 32.82
N TYR A 268 57.48 -21.84 32.40
CA TYR A 268 58.43 -20.72 32.44
C TYR A 268 58.85 -20.38 33.88
N LEU A 269 57.90 -20.29 34.81
CA LEU A 269 58.19 -20.04 36.23
C LEU A 269 59.01 -21.17 36.86
N HIS A 270 58.71 -22.43 36.51
CA HIS A 270 59.47 -23.60 36.95
C HIS A 270 60.91 -23.54 36.44
N MET A 271 61.13 -23.41 35.12
CA MET A 271 62.45 -23.26 34.50
C MET A 271 63.23 -22.04 35.04
N LYS A 272 62.54 -20.94 35.37
CA LYS A 272 63.15 -19.75 35.99
C LYS A 272 63.59 -20.03 37.43
N GLY A 273 62.82 -20.80 38.19
CA GLY A 273 63.16 -21.29 39.52
C GLY A 273 64.34 -22.26 39.51
N GLU A 274 64.29 -23.28 38.66
CA GLU A 274 65.41 -24.21 38.42
C GLU A 274 66.66 -23.45 37.99
N GLY A 275 66.57 -22.54 37.01
CA GLY A 275 67.69 -21.72 36.58
C GLY A 275 68.28 -20.84 37.69
N ALA A 276 67.48 -20.39 38.66
CA ALA A 276 67.98 -19.68 39.83
C ALA A 276 68.69 -20.61 40.83
N ILE A 277 68.15 -21.82 41.04
CA ILE A 277 68.79 -22.87 41.85
C ILE A 277 70.12 -23.30 41.21
N MET A 278 70.15 -23.51 39.89
CA MET A 278 71.35 -23.87 39.14
C MET A 278 72.41 -22.78 39.25
N ARG A 279 72.08 -21.48 39.05
CA ARG A 279 73.04 -20.38 39.28
C ARG A 279 73.58 -20.36 40.72
N LYS A 280 72.74 -20.61 41.73
CA LYS A 280 73.18 -20.71 43.12
C LYS A 280 74.10 -21.92 43.35
N ASN A 281 73.83 -23.05 42.71
CA ASN A 281 74.68 -24.23 42.77
C ASN A 281 76.01 -24.01 42.04
N THR A 282 76.02 -23.38 40.86
CA THR A 282 77.24 -23.00 40.13
C THR A 282 78.12 -22.10 40.99
N THR A 283 77.58 -21.01 41.55
CA THR A 283 78.35 -20.10 42.44
C THR A 283 78.80 -20.75 43.75
N ARG A 284 78.14 -21.83 44.21
CA ARG A 284 78.64 -22.66 45.32
C ARG A 284 79.81 -23.54 44.87
N MET A 285 79.65 -24.23 43.74
CA MET A 285 80.70 -25.09 43.16
C MET A 285 81.94 -24.29 42.76
N GLU A 286 81.79 -23.07 42.24
CA GLU A 286 82.91 -22.15 41.95
C GLU A 286 83.71 -21.83 43.21
N LYS A 287 83.04 -21.54 44.33
CA LYS A 287 83.71 -21.32 45.63
C LYS A 287 84.35 -22.59 46.18
N GLU A 288 83.70 -23.74 46.04
CA GLU A 288 84.29 -25.03 46.41
C GLU A 288 85.55 -25.31 45.57
N ILE A 289 85.51 -25.06 44.25
CA ILE A 289 86.67 -25.15 43.34
C ILE A 289 87.77 -24.18 43.77
N GLU A 290 87.46 -22.91 44.05
CA GLU A 290 88.44 -21.91 44.50
C GLU A 290 89.14 -22.36 45.79
N ILE A 291 88.38 -22.86 46.79
CA ILE A 291 88.94 -23.43 48.03
C ILE A 291 89.86 -24.61 47.70
N ARG A 292 89.42 -25.58 46.88
CA ARG A 292 90.26 -26.73 46.49
C ARG A 292 91.49 -26.32 45.69
N THR A 293 91.40 -25.31 44.83
CA THR A 293 92.55 -24.76 44.09
C THR A 293 93.55 -24.12 45.05
N ASN A 294 93.09 -23.38 46.06
CA ASN A 294 93.95 -22.80 47.10
C ASN A 294 94.61 -23.88 47.98
N GLU A 295 93.88 -24.94 48.35
CA GLU A 295 94.43 -26.12 49.03
C GLU A 295 95.51 -26.82 48.17
N ILE A 296 95.25 -27.04 46.88
CA ILE A 296 96.22 -27.61 45.94
C ILE A 296 97.47 -26.73 45.83
N GLN A 297 97.32 -25.41 45.71
CA GLN A 297 98.47 -24.49 45.66
C GLN A 297 99.29 -24.50 46.96
N PHE A 298 98.63 -24.63 48.12
CA PHE A 298 99.33 -24.76 49.41
C PHE A 298 100.10 -26.08 49.50
N LEU A 299 99.46 -27.19 49.11
CA LEU A 299 100.09 -28.52 49.08
C LEU A 299 101.24 -28.58 48.06
N ASP A 300 101.13 -27.95 46.90
CA ASP A 300 102.19 -27.93 45.89
C ASP A 300 103.38 -27.04 46.33
N LYS A 301 103.13 -25.92 47.02
CA LYS A 301 104.19 -25.15 47.70
C LYS A 301 104.92 -25.98 48.76
N ALA A 302 104.19 -26.72 49.59
CA ALA A 302 104.77 -27.61 50.60
C ALA A 302 105.58 -28.77 49.97
N LYS A 303 105.03 -29.39 48.92
CA LYS A 303 105.70 -30.42 48.11
C LYS A 303 106.98 -29.89 47.45
N SER A 304 106.93 -28.69 46.88
CA SER A 304 108.10 -28.02 46.28
C SER A 304 109.19 -27.76 47.31
N ALA A 305 108.83 -27.25 48.50
CA ALA A 305 109.77 -27.05 49.60
C ALA A 305 110.40 -28.36 50.09
N LEU A 306 109.61 -29.43 50.27
CA LEU A 306 110.12 -30.75 50.63
C LEU A 306 111.00 -31.37 49.52
N SER A 307 110.64 -31.17 48.25
CA SER A 307 111.45 -31.62 47.12
C SER A 307 112.78 -30.87 47.04
N ALA A 308 112.81 -29.58 47.36
CA ALA A 308 114.04 -28.81 47.45
C ALA A 308 114.94 -29.30 48.60
N GLN A 309 114.37 -29.60 49.77
CA GLN A 309 115.10 -30.23 50.89
C GLN A 309 115.64 -31.62 50.52
N LEU A 310 114.88 -32.43 49.78
CA LEU A 310 115.36 -33.73 49.28
C LEU A 310 116.51 -33.58 48.28
N VAL A 311 116.47 -32.58 47.39
CA VAL A 311 117.58 -32.28 46.47
C VAL A 311 118.81 -31.81 47.26
N GLU A 312 118.65 -30.92 48.25
CA GLU A 312 119.75 -30.46 49.09
C GLU A 312 120.38 -31.60 49.91
N LEU A 313 119.56 -32.45 50.54
CA LEU A 313 120.03 -33.63 51.26
C LEU A 313 120.70 -34.65 50.32
N GLY A 314 120.18 -34.81 49.10
CA GLY A 314 120.80 -35.62 48.06
C GLY A 314 122.19 -35.08 47.66
N GLN A 315 122.31 -33.76 47.44
CA GLN A 315 123.59 -33.11 47.14
C GLN A 315 124.60 -33.27 48.29
N ARG A 316 124.16 -33.05 49.55
CA ARG A 316 124.99 -33.30 50.75
C ARG A 316 125.40 -34.77 50.85
N MET A 317 124.51 -35.70 50.54
CA MET A 317 124.83 -37.13 50.52
C MET A 317 125.87 -37.45 49.43
N THR A 318 125.75 -36.88 48.23
CA THR A 318 126.76 -37.08 47.18
C THR A 318 128.11 -36.44 47.52
N GLN A 319 128.12 -35.26 48.15
CA GLN A 319 129.34 -34.62 48.67
C GLN A 319 129.99 -35.49 49.74
N LEU A 320 129.21 -36.02 50.69
CA LEU A 320 129.74 -36.93 51.72
C LEU A 320 130.27 -38.25 51.13
N HIS A 321 129.70 -38.75 50.03
CA HIS A 321 130.28 -39.91 49.32
C HIS A 321 131.58 -39.54 48.62
N GLN A 322 131.68 -38.36 47.98
CA GLN A 322 132.94 -37.86 47.42
C GLN A 322 134.02 -37.68 48.49
N ASP A 323 133.67 -37.08 49.64
CA ASP A 323 134.57 -36.96 50.81
C ASP A 323 135.04 -38.34 51.32
N ILE A 324 134.20 -39.38 51.24
CA ILE A 324 134.56 -40.76 51.61
C ILE A 324 135.48 -41.37 50.56
N ASP A 325 135.15 -41.29 49.27
CA ASP A 325 135.95 -41.82 48.16
C ASP A 325 137.35 -41.16 48.12
N GLU A 326 137.44 -39.84 48.37
CA GLU A 326 138.72 -39.13 48.49
C GLU A 326 139.54 -39.60 49.71
N ARG A 327 138.88 -39.81 50.86
CA ARG A 327 139.54 -40.34 52.06
C ARG A 327 140.00 -41.77 51.89
N ASP A 328 139.21 -42.63 51.24
CA ASP A 328 139.57 -44.01 50.92
C ASP A 328 140.71 -44.05 49.89
N GLY A 329 140.76 -43.09 48.96
CA GLY A 329 141.93 -42.85 48.10
C GLY A 329 143.20 -42.56 48.90
N VAL A 330 143.14 -41.60 49.84
CA VAL A 330 144.26 -41.26 50.75
C VAL A 330 144.63 -42.46 51.64
N ILE A 331 143.66 -43.20 52.17
CA ILE A 331 143.90 -44.42 52.96
C ILE A 331 144.63 -45.45 52.09
N GLY A 332 144.20 -45.69 50.85
CA GLY A 332 144.86 -46.60 49.92
C GLY A 332 146.30 -46.19 49.56
N GLU A 333 146.60 -44.90 49.50
CA GLU A 333 147.99 -44.41 49.38
C GLU A 333 148.81 -44.69 50.65
N ARG A 334 148.24 -44.42 51.84
CA ARG A 334 148.89 -44.72 53.13
C ARG A 334 149.09 -46.22 53.34
N GLU A 335 148.17 -47.06 52.89
CA GLU A 335 148.31 -48.52 52.96
C GLU A 335 149.43 -49.02 52.04
N LYS A 336 149.61 -48.43 50.85
CA LYS A 336 150.77 -48.69 49.98
C LYS A 336 152.09 -48.26 50.63
N GLU A 337 152.14 -47.09 51.28
CA GLU A 337 153.30 -46.68 52.09
C GLU A 337 153.58 -47.69 53.21
N ILE A 338 152.56 -48.08 53.98
CA ILE A 338 152.68 -49.08 55.06
C ILE A 338 153.14 -50.44 54.53
N TYR A 339 152.66 -50.87 53.36
CA TYR A 339 153.11 -52.12 52.73
C TYR A 339 154.59 -52.07 52.34
N ASN A 340 155.02 -50.97 51.71
CA ASN A 340 156.42 -50.76 51.35
C ASN A 340 157.34 -50.69 52.58
N LEU A 341 156.92 -49.99 53.63
CA LEU A 341 157.62 -49.94 54.92
C LEU A 341 157.64 -51.31 55.62
N LYS A 342 156.55 -52.09 55.57
CA LYS A 342 156.53 -53.48 56.06
C LYS A 342 157.51 -54.37 55.30
N LYS A 343 157.61 -54.24 53.98
CA LYS A 343 158.56 -54.99 53.16
C LYS A 343 160.00 -54.65 53.52
N GLN A 344 160.33 -53.36 53.62
CA GLN A 344 161.64 -52.90 54.11
C GLN A 344 161.92 -53.41 55.54
N ASN A 345 160.91 -53.39 56.42
CA ASN A 345 161.07 -53.91 57.79
C ASN A 345 161.31 -55.44 57.81
N GLN A 346 160.68 -56.22 56.92
CA GLN A 346 160.98 -57.66 56.77
C GLN A 346 162.40 -57.91 56.22
N GLU A 347 162.90 -57.05 55.34
CA GLU A 347 164.30 -57.10 54.88
C GLU A 347 165.26 -56.78 56.05
N LEU A 348 164.95 -55.75 56.86
CA LEU A 348 165.68 -55.44 58.09
C LEU A 348 165.60 -56.55 59.15
N GLU A 349 164.47 -57.25 59.28
CA GLU A 349 164.33 -58.42 60.16
C GLU A 349 165.19 -59.59 59.68
N LYS A 350 165.30 -59.84 58.37
CA LYS A 350 166.23 -60.83 57.81
C LYS A 350 167.69 -60.46 58.12
N HIS A 351 168.06 -59.18 57.93
CA HIS A 351 169.39 -58.68 58.33
C HIS A 351 169.64 -58.86 59.83
N LYS A 352 168.66 -58.52 60.68
CA LYS A 352 168.71 -58.72 62.12
C LYS A 352 168.88 -60.20 62.48
N PHE A 353 168.18 -61.13 61.83
CA PHE A 353 168.29 -62.56 62.11
C PHE A 353 169.69 -63.11 61.81
N VAL A 354 170.30 -62.67 60.70
CA VAL A 354 171.71 -62.98 60.36
C VAL A 354 172.67 -62.43 61.42
N LEU A 355 172.45 -61.20 61.90
CA LEU A 355 173.24 -60.59 62.96
C LEU A 355 173.04 -61.28 64.33
N ASP A 356 171.82 -61.64 64.71
CA ASP A 356 171.48 -62.34 65.96
C ASP A 356 172.03 -63.77 65.99
N HIS A 357 172.16 -64.44 64.84
CA HIS A 357 172.90 -65.69 64.73
C HIS A 357 174.40 -65.48 65.01
N ARG A 358 175.00 -64.42 64.46
CA ARG A 358 176.41 -64.07 64.70
C ARG A 358 176.68 -63.66 66.15
N ILE A 359 175.77 -62.92 66.77
CA ILE A 359 175.83 -62.53 68.19
C ILE A 359 175.74 -63.77 69.10
N ARG A 360 174.91 -64.76 68.78
CA ARG A 360 174.84 -66.02 69.55
C ARG A 360 176.14 -66.83 69.50
N GLN A 361 176.77 -66.96 68.34
CA GLN A 361 178.10 -67.60 68.23
C GLN A 361 179.15 -66.91 69.12
N LEU A 362 179.18 -65.58 69.13
CA LEU A 362 180.14 -64.81 69.94
C LEU A 362 179.83 -64.89 71.45
N LYS A 363 178.56 -64.90 71.86
CA LYS A 363 178.17 -65.07 73.27
C LYS A 363 178.56 -66.43 73.84
N ALA A 364 178.45 -67.52 73.07
CA ALA A 364 178.85 -68.85 73.51
C ALA A 364 180.35 -68.98 73.85
N GLN A 365 181.21 -68.13 73.27
CA GLN A 365 182.65 -68.08 73.57
C GLN A 365 182.99 -67.21 74.81
N MET A 366 182.06 -66.35 75.26
CA MET A 366 182.27 -65.40 76.36
C MET A 366 181.89 -65.96 77.73
N GLU A 367 180.91 -66.88 77.79
CA GLU A 367 180.38 -67.40 79.05
C GLU A 367 181.41 -68.07 79.99
N PRO A 368 182.36 -68.91 79.53
CA PRO A 368 183.36 -69.50 80.43
C PRO A 368 184.28 -68.45 81.06
N LYS A 369 184.61 -67.37 80.34
CA LYS A 369 185.48 -66.28 80.85
C LYS A 369 184.80 -65.42 81.91
N GLN A 370 183.47 -65.31 81.92
CA GLN A 370 182.77 -64.52 82.93
C GLN A 370 182.62 -65.24 84.28
N ARG A 371 182.65 -66.58 84.32
CA ARG A 371 182.55 -67.35 85.57
C ARG A 371 183.84 -67.28 86.42
N GLU A 372 185.03 -67.20 85.80
CA GLU A 372 186.29 -66.98 86.53
C GLU A 372 186.33 -65.62 87.24
N ILE A 373 185.85 -64.55 86.58
CA ILE A 373 185.85 -63.18 87.13
C ILE A 373 184.91 -63.07 88.34
N ALA A 374 183.76 -63.77 88.31
CA ALA A 374 182.82 -63.81 89.43
C ALA A 374 183.43 -64.47 90.69
N ALA A 375 184.20 -65.56 90.51
CA ALA A 375 184.83 -66.29 91.61
C ALA A 375 185.93 -65.47 92.32
N GLN A 376 186.67 -64.62 91.59
CA GLN A 376 187.71 -63.77 92.17
C GLN A 376 187.12 -62.63 93.03
N ASN A 377 185.98 -62.05 92.64
CA ASN A 377 185.37 -60.92 93.35
C ASN A 377 184.83 -61.27 94.75
N GLN A 378 184.34 -62.51 94.99
CA GLN A 378 183.86 -62.89 96.33
C GLN A 378 184.99 -63.01 97.37
N LYS A 379 186.21 -63.41 96.99
CA LYS A 379 187.37 -63.46 97.91
C LYS A 379 187.72 -62.07 98.45
N ILE A 380 187.51 -61.01 97.67
CA ILE A 380 187.77 -59.62 98.07
C ILE A 380 186.76 -59.15 99.13
N ASN A 381 185.48 -59.51 98.98
CA ASN A 381 184.42 -58.98 99.84
C ASN A 381 184.48 -59.53 101.28
N LYS A 382 184.94 -60.77 101.49
CA LYS A 382 185.22 -61.33 102.84
C LYS A 382 186.32 -60.56 103.59
N LYS A 383 187.26 -59.91 102.90
CA LYS A 383 188.38 -59.17 103.52
C LYS A 383 188.02 -57.72 103.88
N LYS A 384 187.00 -57.14 103.23
CA LYS A 384 186.65 -55.71 103.36
C LYS A 384 185.81 -55.37 104.60
N ARG A 385 185.10 -56.35 105.19
CA ARG A 385 184.17 -56.09 106.32
C ARG A 385 184.83 -56.18 107.70
N SER A 386 185.94 -56.91 107.86
CA SER A 386 186.72 -56.91 109.13
C SER A 386 187.46 -55.59 109.40
N TRP A 387 187.66 -54.76 108.37
CA TRP A 387 188.39 -53.49 108.47
C TRP A 387 187.56 -52.30 108.98
N LYS A 388 186.23 -52.40 109.08
CA LYS A 388 185.40 -51.31 109.64
C LYS A 388 185.29 -51.31 111.17
N ASN A 389 185.90 -52.29 111.86
CA ASN A 389 185.89 -52.37 113.33
C ASN A 389 186.80 -51.35 114.05
N SER A 390 187.73 -50.65 113.36
CA SER A 390 188.84 -49.97 114.05
C SER A 390 188.89 -48.44 114.00
N THR A 391 187.97 -47.75 113.29
CA THR A 391 188.21 -46.33 112.91
C THR A 391 187.31 -45.28 113.57
N THR A 392 186.16 -45.64 114.16
CA THR A 392 185.26 -44.63 114.77
C THR A 392 185.61 -44.31 116.24
N ILE A 393 186.33 -45.21 116.93
CA ILE A 393 186.82 -45.02 118.32
C ILE A 393 187.76 -43.80 118.47
N ILE A 394 188.38 -43.34 117.39
CA ILE A 394 189.44 -42.31 117.44
C ILE A 394 188.90 -40.88 117.21
N LYS A 395 187.69 -40.69 116.66
CA LYS A 395 187.34 -39.41 116.02
C LYS A 395 186.68 -38.32 116.87
N PHE A 396 186.35 -38.52 118.15
CA PHE A 396 185.79 -37.41 118.97
C PHE A 396 186.12 -37.36 120.46
N CYS A 397 187.23 -37.98 120.91
CA CYS A 397 187.94 -37.50 122.11
C CYS A 397 188.63 -36.13 121.89
N GLY A 398 188.41 -35.47 120.74
CA GLY A 398 189.19 -34.32 120.27
C GLY A 398 188.46 -32.96 120.24
N ARG A 399 187.24 -32.81 120.78
CA ARG A 399 186.52 -31.51 120.77
C ARG A 399 185.99 -31.04 122.14
N ILE A 400 186.75 -31.32 123.20
CA ILE A 400 186.54 -30.74 124.56
C ILE A 400 187.29 -29.40 124.75
N LEU A 401 188.27 -29.04 123.90
CA LEU A 401 189.26 -27.99 124.20
C LEU A 401 189.38 -26.81 123.21
N THR A 402 188.37 -26.54 122.39
CA THR A 402 188.40 -25.39 121.44
C THR A 402 187.11 -24.57 121.38
N ASN A 403 186.41 -24.39 122.51
CA ASN A 403 185.50 -23.24 122.64
C ASN A 403 185.34 -22.70 124.09
N CYS A 404 186.46 -22.35 124.71
CA CYS A 404 186.49 -21.46 125.88
C CYS A 404 187.40 -20.24 125.63
N ARG A 405 187.66 -19.90 124.34
CA ARG A 405 188.62 -18.85 123.98
C ARG A 405 188.31 -18.05 122.71
N LYS A 406 187.05 -17.66 122.50
CA LYS A 406 186.55 -16.39 121.89
C LYS A 406 185.01 -16.51 121.72
N THR A 407 184.23 -16.58 122.79
CA THR A 407 184.46 -16.03 124.15
C THR A 407 185.52 -16.79 124.98
N LEU A 408 186.46 -16.14 125.67
CA LEU A 408 186.79 -14.70 125.64
C LEU A 408 187.96 -14.32 124.67
N ALA A 409 189.06 -15.09 124.55
CA ALA A 409 190.39 -14.45 124.29
C ALA A 409 191.32 -14.84 123.09
N ASN A 410 191.52 -16.09 122.64
CA ASN A 410 192.76 -16.54 121.92
C ASN A 410 192.50 -17.49 120.72
N SER A 411 192.87 -17.20 119.47
CA SER A 411 194.23 -17.15 118.83
C SER A 411 194.78 -18.55 118.43
N SER A 412 195.49 -18.82 117.31
CA SER A 412 195.80 -18.07 116.06
C SER A 412 196.72 -18.91 115.10
N THR A 413 196.39 -19.03 113.80
CA THR A 413 197.34 -19.19 112.62
C THR A 413 198.30 -20.45 112.56
N PRO A 414 199.25 -20.61 111.59
CA PRO A 414 199.06 -21.05 110.18
C PRO A 414 199.68 -22.46 109.78
N PRO A 415 200.59 -22.69 108.77
CA PRO A 415 200.27 -23.41 107.50
C PRO A 415 201.24 -24.54 107.00
N ASN A 416 201.02 -25.04 105.75
CA ASN A 416 201.95 -25.76 104.83
C ASN A 416 202.36 -27.23 105.19
N ASN A 417 202.67 -28.19 104.28
CA ASN A 417 203.18 -28.15 102.90
C ASN A 417 203.17 -29.58 102.22
N CYS A 418 203.60 -29.67 100.95
CA CYS A 418 204.28 -30.83 100.30
C CYS A 418 203.48 -32.14 100.01
N ARG A 419 203.76 -32.95 98.96
CA ARG A 419 204.57 -32.82 97.71
C ARG A 419 204.26 -34.03 96.78
N VAL A 420 204.36 -33.85 95.44
CA VAL A 420 204.94 -34.77 94.41
C VAL A 420 204.54 -36.28 94.41
N ARG A 421 204.19 -36.94 93.29
CA ARG A 421 204.42 -36.67 91.85
C ARG A 421 203.24 -37.13 91.00
#